data_AF-A0A3D1SCE8-F1
#
_entry.id   AF-A0A3D1SCE8-F1
#
_cell.length_a   1.000
_cell.length_b   1.000
_cell.length_c   1.000
_cell.angle_alpha   90.00
_cell.angle_beta   90.00
_cell.angle_gamma   90.00
#
_symmetry.space_group_name_H-M   'P 1'
#
loop_
_entity.id
_entity.type
_entity.pdbx_description
1 polymer ?
#
loop_
_entity_poly.entity_id
_entity_poly.type
_entity_poly.pdbx_seq_one_letter_code
_entity_poly.pdbx_strand_id
1 'polypeptide(L)'
;MITCSAAAGAAFLITWIAGIFLIPLLHKLKYGQTILDIGPKWHKAKKEGTPTMGGISFILAVSLCFAVGMVVFALTGTDFSGAGKRELVVSVSGMVMAVLFGFVGFLDDFIKVRKKRNEGLTPIQKIFFQVLIIAAYFATIYISGFASTVITFPGGAQWEMGLFYYPVMGLGILYIVNAVNLTDGIDGLCSSVTVIYAAAFAVISGIFGFFGHTLLAFSTAGALLGFLIWNFPPAKVFMGDTGSMFLGGVVC
;
A
#
# COMPACT_ATOMS: atom_id res chain seq x y z
N MET A 1 -5.15 15.60 13.77
CA MET A 1 -6.26 14.70 14.21
C MET A 1 -7.51 14.90 13.36
N ILE A 2 -8.22 16.04 13.41
CA ILE A 2 -9.47 16.27 12.65
C ILE A 2 -9.29 16.04 11.13
N THR A 3 -8.25 16.63 10.51
CA THR A 3 -7.96 16.44 9.07
C THR A 3 -7.72 14.98 8.71
N CYS A 4 -6.95 14.25 9.54
CA CYS A 4 -6.66 12.83 9.33
C CYS A 4 -7.93 11.97 9.46
N SER A 5 -8.78 12.24 10.46
CA SER A 5 -10.05 11.53 10.65
C SER A 5 -11.04 11.81 9.51
N ALA A 6 -11.10 13.04 9.01
CA ALA A 6 -11.89 13.38 7.82
C ALA A 6 -11.36 12.66 6.57
N ALA A 7 -10.04 12.56 6.41
CA ALA A 7 -9.41 11.82 5.31
C ALA A 7 -9.72 10.32 5.38
N ALA A 8 -9.79 9.71 6.57
CA ALA A 8 -10.24 8.32 6.72
C ALA A 8 -11.70 8.12 6.25
N GLY A 9 -12.62 8.99 6.69
CA GLY A 9 -14.02 8.93 6.26
C GLY A 9 -14.19 9.14 4.76
N ALA A 10 -13.46 10.10 4.19
CA ALA A 10 -13.45 10.34 2.75
C ALA A 10 -12.90 9.13 1.98
N ALA A 11 -11.76 8.58 2.40
CA ALA A 11 -11.13 7.43 1.75
C ALA A 11 -12.03 6.19 1.79
N PHE A 12 -12.74 5.97 2.90
CA PHE A 12 -13.78 4.95 3.03
C PHE A 12 -14.87 5.11 1.97
N LEU A 13 -15.49 6.30 1.90
CA LEU A 13 -16.59 6.57 0.99
C LEU A 13 -16.15 6.47 -0.47
N ILE A 14 -14.98 7.03 -0.82
CA ILE A 14 -14.43 6.97 -2.18
C ILE A 14 -14.19 5.52 -2.58
N THR A 15 -13.57 4.71 -1.70
CA THR A 15 -13.28 3.30 -2.01
C THR A 15 -14.56 2.48 -2.12
N TRP A 16 -15.50 2.69 -1.20
CA TRP A 16 -16.79 1.99 -1.21
C TRP A 16 -17.58 2.30 -2.49
N ILE A 17 -17.72 3.58 -2.85
CA ILE A 17 -18.43 4.03 -4.06
C ILE A 17 -17.69 3.57 -5.32
N ALA A 18 -16.36 3.64 -5.35
CA ALA A 18 -15.56 3.17 -6.48
C ALA A 18 -15.82 1.70 -6.78
N GLY A 19 -16.05 0.85 -5.76
CA GLY A 19 -16.40 -0.55 -5.94
C GLY A 19 -17.67 -0.77 -6.77
N ILE A 20 -18.68 0.10 -6.66
CA ILE A 20 -19.93 0.01 -7.43
C ILE A 20 -19.67 0.06 -8.95
N PHE A 21 -18.71 0.88 -9.38
CA PHE A 21 -18.39 1.07 -10.80
C PHE A 21 -17.21 0.19 -11.27
N LEU A 22 -16.22 0.01 -10.41
CA LEU A 22 -14.99 -0.71 -10.72
C LEU A 22 -15.25 -2.22 -10.84
N ILE A 23 -16.04 -2.81 -9.94
CA ILE A 23 -16.24 -4.27 -9.92
C ILE A 23 -16.92 -4.78 -11.20
N PRO A 24 -17.99 -4.15 -11.74
CA PRO A 24 -18.55 -4.54 -13.03
C PRO A 24 -17.55 -4.38 -14.19
N LEU A 25 -16.70 -3.35 -14.17
CA LEU A 25 -15.67 -3.14 -15.18
C LEU A 25 -14.62 -4.27 -15.14
N LEU A 26 -14.15 -4.62 -13.95
CA LEU A 26 -13.16 -5.69 -13.77
C LEU A 26 -13.73 -7.06 -14.17
N HIS A 27 -15.02 -7.33 -13.92
CA HIS A 27 -15.68 -8.54 -14.43
C HIS A 27 -15.67 -8.62 -15.95
N LYS A 28 -15.89 -7.51 -16.66
CA LYS A 28 -15.80 -7.46 -18.13
C LYS A 28 -14.38 -7.74 -18.62
N LEU A 29 -13.37 -7.27 -17.90
CA LEU A 29 -11.95 -7.52 -18.23
C LEU A 29 -11.51 -8.96 -17.94
N LYS A 30 -12.07 -9.61 -16.90
CA LYS A 30 -11.75 -11.00 -16.53
C LYS A 30 -12.43 -12.05 -17.41
N TYR A 31 -13.40 -11.65 -18.24
CA TYR A 31 -14.22 -12.57 -19.01
C TYR A 31 -13.36 -13.37 -20.01
N GLY A 32 -13.31 -14.70 -19.83
CA GLY A 32 -12.59 -15.62 -20.74
C GLY A 32 -11.20 -16.09 -20.29
N GLN A 33 -10.85 -16.01 -18.99
CA GLN A 33 -9.69 -16.72 -18.43
C GLN A 33 -10.03 -18.18 -18.13
N THR A 34 -9.19 -19.10 -18.60
CA THR A 34 -9.20 -20.52 -18.19
C THR A 34 -8.42 -20.69 -16.88
N ILE A 35 -9.09 -21.14 -15.83
CA ILE A 35 -8.46 -21.41 -14.53
C ILE A 35 -7.84 -22.81 -14.58
N LEU A 36 -6.56 -22.94 -14.18
CA LEU A 36 -5.89 -24.25 -14.06
C LEU A 36 -6.41 -25.00 -12.83
N ASP A 37 -6.55 -26.32 -12.96
CA ASP A 37 -7.24 -27.21 -12.02
C ASP A 37 -6.42 -27.59 -10.77
N ILE A 38 -5.61 -26.66 -10.22
CA ILE A 38 -4.66 -26.97 -9.13
C ILE A 38 -5.21 -26.42 -7.79
N GLY A 39 -5.68 -27.32 -6.91
CA GLY A 39 -6.09 -26.99 -5.53
C GLY A 39 -7.27 -27.83 -4.97
N PRO A 40 -7.57 -27.73 -3.66
CA PRO A 40 -8.70 -28.43 -3.03
C PRO A 40 -10.07 -27.95 -3.56
N LYS A 41 -11.04 -28.86 -3.77
CA LYS A 41 -12.36 -28.57 -4.36
C LYS A 41 -13.16 -27.45 -3.66
N TRP A 42 -13.00 -27.29 -2.35
CA TRP A 42 -13.67 -26.26 -1.53
C TRP A 42 -13.09 -24.85 -1.69
N HIS A 43 -11.85 -24.72 -2.19
CA HIS A 43 -11.25 -23.44 -2.58
C HIS A 43 -11.58 -23.05 -4.04
N LYS A 44 -11.88 -24.04 -4.89
CA LYS A 44 -12.22 -23.86 -6.32
C LYS A 44 -13.59 -23.22 -6.53
N ALA A 45 -14.62 -23.70 -5.83
CA ALA A 45 -16.00 -23.24 -6.02
C ALA A 45 -16.28 -21.80 -5.55
N LYS A 46 -15.39 -21.20 -4.74
CA LYS A 46 -15.54 -19.81 -4.22
C LYS A 46 -14.78 -18.74 -5.01
N LYS A 47 -13.68 -19.11 -5.68
CA LYS A 47 -12.82 -18.16 -6.44
C LYS A 47 -13.20 -18.06 -7.93
N GLU A 48 -14.18 -18.85 -8.36
CA GLU A 48 -14.66 -18.88 -9.73
C GLU A 48 -15.40 -17.56 -10.06
N GLY A 49 -14.92 -16.83 -11.08
CA GLY A 49 -15.54 -15.58 -11.54
C GLY A 49 -15.10 -14.28 -10.85
N THR A 50 -14.62 -14.30 -9.61
CA THR A 50 -14.27 -13.06 -8.86
C THR A 50 -13.08 -12.31 -9.48
N PRO A 51 -13.22 -11.06 -9.96
CA PRO A 51 -12.14 -10.29 -10.58
C PRO A 51 -11.00 -9.96 -9.62
N THR A 52 -9.80 -9.74 -10.20
CA THR A 52 -8.62 -9.18 -9.51
C THR A 52 -8.47 -7.69 -9.82
N MET A 53 -7.44 -7.03 -9.29
CA MET A 53 -7.12 -5.59 -9.44
C MET A 53 -8.09 -4.65 -8.70
N GLY A 54 -8.80 -5.15 -7.69
CA GLY A 54 -9.63 -4.32 -6.82
C GLY A 54 -8.84 -3.24 -6.07
N GLY A 55 -7.52 -3.45 -5.91
CA GLY A 55 -6.61 -2.51 -5.26
C GLY A 55 -6.61 -1.11 -5.85
N ILE A 56 -6.94 -0.97 -7.14
CA ILE A 56 -7.06 0.34 -7.82
C ILE A 56 -7.97 1.29 -7.03
N SER A 57 -9.08 0.78 -6.49
CA SER A 57 -10.06 1.60 -5.75
C SER A 57 -9.45 2.30 -4.54
N PHE A 58 -8.79 1.54 -3.65
CA PHE A 58 -8.20 2.13 -2.45
C PHE A 58 -6.89 2.87 -2.74
N ILE A 59 -6.11 2.49 -3.75
CA ILE A 59 -4.89 3.23 -4.13
C ILE A 59 -5.26 4.64 -4.54
N LEU A 60 -6.28 4.80 -5.39
CA LEU A 60 -6.76 6.11 -5.81
C LEU A 60 -7.32 6.92 -4.64
N ALA A 61 -8.11 6.29 -3.76
CA ALA A 61 -8.66 6.95 -2.58
C ALA A 61 -7.56 7.44 -1.63
N VAL A 62 -6.59 6.59 -1.29
CA VAL A 62 -5.47 6.95 -0.40
C VAL A 62 -4.60 8.03 -1.04
N SER A 63 -4.26 7.90 -2.33
CA SER A 63 -3.46 8.91 -3.05
C SER A 63 -4.14 10.27 -3.08
N LEU A 64 -5.44 10.31 -3.38
CA LEU A 64 -6.21 11.54 -3.41
C LEU A 64 -6.33 12.17 -2.01
N CYS A 65 -6.71 11.39 -1.00
CA CYS A 65 -6.87 11.88 0.36
C CYS A 65 -5.53 12.35 0.97
N PHE A 66 -4.44 11.64 0.69
CA PHE A 66 -3.10 12.05 1.10
C PHE A 66 -2.72 13.38 0.42
N ALA A 67 -2.83 13.47 -0.91
CA ALA A 67 -2.50 14.71 -1.64
C ALA A 67 -3.32 15.91 -1.14
N VAL A 68 -4.64 15.75 -0.99
CA VAL A 68 -5.53 16.80 -0.48
C VAL A 68 -5.16 17.18 0.96
N GLY A 69 -4.92 16.19 1.83
CA GLY A 69 -4.55 16.46 3.22
C GLY A 69 -3.20 17.17 3.35
N MET A 70 -2.24 16.87 2.46
CA MET A 70 -0.96 17.57 2.39
C MET A 70 -1.11 19.01 1.90
N VAL A 71 -1.97 19.26 0.91
CA VAL A 71 -2.30 20.63 0.46
C VAL A 71 -2.99 21.41 1.56
N VAL A 72 -3.99 20.83 2.23
CA VAL A 72 -4.67 21.46 3.37
C VAL A 72 -3.66 21.81 4.46
N PHE A 73 -2.79 20.86 4.82
CA PHE A 73 -1.74 21.08 5.82
C PHE A 73 -0.80 22.24 5.44
N ALA A 74 -0.35 22.28 4.18
CA ALA A 74 0.50 23.36 3.68
C ALA A 74 -0.17 24.74 3.71
N LEU A 75 -1.50 24.80 3.48
CA LEU A 75 -2.27 26.05 3.50
C LEU A 75 -2.63 26.51 4.92
N THR A 76 -2.78 25.58 5.87
CA THR A 76 -3.21 25.91 7.25
C THR A 76 -2.07 26.18 8.22
N GLY A 77 -0.82 25.96 7.81
CA GLY A 77 0.38 26.52 8.43
C GLY A 77 0.65 26.14 9.89
N THR A 78 1.56 25.18 10.11
CA THR A 78 2.39 25.15 11.33
C THR A 78 3.86 25.15 10.92
N ASP A 79 4.65 26.01 11.57
CA ASP A 79 6.03 26.31 11.16
C ASP A 79 6.91 25.08 10.96
N PHE A 80 7.49 24.98 9.76
CA PHE A 80 8.41 23.91 9.37
C PHE A 80 9.79 24.10 10.01
N SER A 81 9.93 23.75 11.28
CA SER A 81 11.23 23.41 11.84
C SER A 81 11.84 22.21 11.07
N GLY A 82 13.18 22.03 11.10
CA GLY A 82 13.87 21.00 10.32
C GLY A 82 13.34 19.56 10.51
N ALA A 83 12.77 19.25 11.69
CA ALA A 83 12.11 17.99 11.97
C ALA A 83 10.82 17.79 11.14
N GLY A 84 10.06 18.87 10.89
CA GLY A 84 8.87 18.83 10.04
C GLY A 84 9.19 18.64 8.56
N LYS A 85 10.29 19.20 8.05
CA LYS A 85 10.70 19.02 6.65
C LYS A 85 11.14 17.58 6.34
N ARG A 86 11.89 16.96 7.26
CA ARG A 86 12.26 15.54 7.14
C ARG A 86 11.03 14.65 7.08
N GLU A 87 10.08 14.87 7.98
CA GLU A 87 8.84 14.09 8.05
C GLU A 87 8.02 14.19 6.76
N LEU A 88 7.89 15.38 6.19
CA LEU A 88 7.25 15.59 4.90
C LEU A 88 7.94 14.82 3.77
N VAL A 89 9.27 14.94 3.66
CA VAL A 89 10.02 14.26 2.61
C VAL A 89 9.88 12.74 2.74
N VAL A 90 9.99 12.20 3.95
CA VAL A 90 9.84 10.76 4.21
C VAL A 90 8.43 10.28 3.91
N SER A 91 7.39 10.98 4.36
CA SER A 91 6.00 10.58 4.13
C SER A 91 5.59 10.68 2.65
N VAL A 92 5.99 11.74 1.95
CA VAL A 92 5.70 11.90 0.51
C VAL A 92 6.47 10.88 -0.31
N SER A 93 7.77 10.69 -0.05
CA SER A 93 8.56 9.68 -0.76
C SER A 93 8.09 8.26 -0.47
N GLY A 94 7.67 7.97 0.76
CA GLY A 94 7.04 6.70 1.13
C GLY A 94 5.71 6.47 0.39
N MET A 95 4.88 7.51 0.27
CA MET A 95 3.65 7.42 -0.52
C MET A 95 3.94 7.18 -2.01
N VAL A 96 4.92 7.87 -2.59
CA VAL A 96 5.35 7.63 -3.98
C VAL A 96 5.88 6.21 -4.13
N MET A 97 6.70 5.73 -3.20
CA MET A 97 7.20 4.35 -3.16
C MET A 97 6.05 3.33 -3.15
N ALA A 98 5.04 3.53 -2.29
CA ALA A 98 3.86 2.68 -2.22
C ALA A 98 3.09 2.65 -3.55
N VAL A 99 2.84 3.80 -4.17
CA VAL A 99 2.17 3.89 -5.48
C VAL A 99 2.98 3.17 -6.56
N LEU A 100 4.31 3.29 -6.57
CA LEU A 100 5.16 2.57 -7.51
C LEU A 100 5.13 1.06 -7.30
N PHE A 101 5.12 0.57 -6.06
CA PHE A 101 4.91 -0.85 -5.79
C PHE A 101 3.53 -1.33 -6.26
N GLY A 102 2.49 -0.53 -6.03
CA GLY A 102 1.14 -0.78 -6.55
C GLY A 102 1.12 -0.83 -8.08
N PHE A 103 1.91 0.02 -8.75
CA PHE A 103 2.05 -0.01 -10.20
C PHE A 103 2.75 -1.27 -10.71
N VAL A 104 3.79 -1.77 -10.03
CA VAL A 104 4.40 -3.07 -10.37
C VAL A 104 3.38 -4.20 -10.21
N GLY A 105 2.59 -4.18 -9.14
CA GLY A 105 1.49 -5.12 -8.94
C GLY A 105 0.41 -5.03 -10.01
N PHE A 106 0.06 -3.82 -10.44
CA PHE A 106 -0.85 -3.57 -11.55
C PHE A 106 -0.32 -4.14 -12.86
N LEU A 107 0.96 -3.93 -13.18
CA LEU A 107 1.59 -4.51 -14.36
C LEU A 107 1.51 -6.04 -14.33
N ASP A 108 1.79 -6.64 -13.17
CA ASP A 108 1.71 -8.09 -12.96
C ASP A 108 0.30 -8.62 -13.23
N ASP A 109 -0.71 -8.04 -12.58
CA ASP A 109 -2.11 -8.44 -12.75
C ASP A 109 -2.63 -8.17 -14.16
N PHE A 110 -2.28 -7.03 -14.74
CA PHE A 110 -2.68 -6.66 -16.10
C PHE A 110 -2.09 -7.62 -17.13
N ILE A 111 -0.85 -8.08 -16.96
CA ILE A 111 -0.24 -9.09 -17.83
C ILE A 111 -0.98 -10.42 -17.72
N LYS A 112 -1.35 -10.86 -16.51
CA LYS A 112 -2.15 -12.09 -16.28
C LYS A 112 -3.49 -12.01 -17.02
N VAL A 113 -4.18 -10.88 -16.91
CA VAL A 113 -5.49 -10.64 -17.56
C VAL A 113 -5.33 -10.59 -19.08
N ARG A 114 -4.43 -9.75 -19.60
CA ARG A 114 -4.27 -9.53 -21.05
C ARG A 114 -3.77 -10.76 -21.79
N LYS A 115 -2.82 -11.52 -21.22
CA LYS A 115 -2.26 -12.72 -21.85
C LYS A 115 -3.08 -13.98 -21.59
N LYS A 116 -4.21 -13.88 -20.86
CA LYS A 116 -5.09 -15.00 -20.49
C LYS A 116 -4.32 -16.20 -19.92
N ARG A 117 -3.34 -15.91 -19.07
CA ARG A 117 -2.48 -16.91 -18.41
C ARG A 117 -2.33 -16.54 -16.93
N ASN A 118 -1.95 -17.50 -16.11
CA ASN A 118 -1.81 -17.27 -14.67
C ASN A 118 -0.51 -16.57 -14.28
N GLU A 119 0.47 -16.55 -15.19
CA GLU A 119 1.77 -15.91 -14.96
C GLU A 119 1.79 -14.46 -15.41
N GLY A 120 2.08 -13.56 -14.47
CA GLY A 120 2.34 -12.15 -14.73
C GLY A 120 3.78 -11.91 -15.18
N LEU A 121 4.46 -11.01 -14.45
CA LEU A 121 5.90 -10.80 -14.47
C LEU A 121 6.61 -12.04 -13.92
N THR A 122 7.81 -12.29 -14.44
CA THR A 122 8.69 -13.29 -13.81
C THR A 122 9.12 -12.82 -12.42
N PRO A 123 9.42 -13.72 -11.47
CA PRO A 123 9.88 -13.34 -10.13
C PRO A 123 11.10 -12.40 -10.17
N ILE A 124 12.04 -12.64 -11.10
CA ILE A 124 13.23 -11.80 -11.29
C ILE A 124 12.86 -10.40 -11.79
N GLN A 125 11.93 -10.28 -12.74
CA GLN A 125 11.44 -8.97 -13.19
C GLN A 125 10.76 -8.20 -12.05
N LYS A 126 9.93 -8.89 -11.25
CA LYS A 126 9.26 -8.28 -10.10
C LYS A 126 10.27 -7.77 -9.06
N ILE A 127 11.25 -8.60 -8.67
CA ILE A 127 12.32 -8.19 -7.75
C ILE A 127 13.15 -7.04 -8.33
N PHE A 128 13.48 -7.06 -9.62
CA PHE A 128 14.23 -5.98 -10.27
C PHE A 128 13.52 -4.63 -10.12
N PHE A 129 12.22 -4.56 -10.40
CA PHE A 129 11.44 -3.32 -10.22
C PHE A 129 11.33 -2.92 -8.74
N GLN A 130 11.15 -3.88 -7.83
CA GLN A 130 11.12 -3.61 -6.39
C GLN A 130 12.44 -2.97 -5.91
N VAL A 131 13.59 -3.52 -6.32
CA VAL A 131 14.91 -2.98 -5.98
C VAL A 131 15.13 -1.59 -6.58
N LEU A 132 14.69 -1.35 -7.81
CA LEU A 132 14.77 -0.02 -8.43
C LEU A 132 13.96 1.03 -7.66
N ILE A 133 12.75 0.67 -7.22
CA ILE A 133 11.88 1.54 -6.41
C ILE A 133 12.53 1.85 -5.06
N ILE A 134 13.09 0.84 -4.39
CA ILE A 134 13.80 1.00 -3.10
C ILE A 134 15.02 1.91 -3.26
N ALA A 135 15.81 1.72 -4.33
CA ALA A 135 16.95 2.56 -4.63
C ALA A 135 16.53 4.03 -4.88
N ALA A 136 15.44 4.24 -5.62
CA ALA A 136 14.89 5.58 -5.87
C ALA A 136 14.39 6.26 -4.58
N TYR A 137 13.76 5.49 -3.67
CA TYR A 137 13.36 5.98 -2.35
C TYR A 137 14.58 6.43 -1.54
N PHE A 138 15.62 5.60 -1.40
CA PHE A 138 16.84 5.97 -0.68
C PHE A 138 17.56 7.16 -1.32
N ALA A 139 17.63 7.21 -2.65
CA ALA A 139 18.22 8.34 -3.37
C ALA A 139 17.47 9.65 -3.07
N THR A 140 16.13 9.60 -3.03
CA THR A 140 15.30 10.77 -2.68
C THR A 140 15.63 11.29 -1.28
N ILE A 141 15.70 10.39 -0.30
CA ILE A 141 16.05 10.76 1.08
C ILE A 141 17.49 11.31 1.17
N TYR A 142 18.44 10.68 0.49
CA TYR A 142 19.84 11.12 0.47
C TYR A 142 20.01 12.50 -0.17
N ILE A 143 19.46 12.73 -1.35
CA ILE A 143 19.55 14.01 -2.08
C ILE A 143 18.86 15.14 -1.31
N SER A 144 17.81 14.83 -0.54
CA SER A 144 17.13 15.82 0.30
C SER A 144 17.94 16.29 1.53
N GLY A 145 19.07 15.64 1.84
CA GLY A 145 19.88 15.93 3.02
C GLY A 145 19.30 15.39 4.34
N PHE A 146 18.26 14.56 4.27
CA PHE A 146 17.59 13.99 5.45
C PHE A 146 17.89 12.50 5.68
N ALA A 147 18.88 11.95 4.99
CA ALA A 147 19.33 10.59 5.24
C ALA A 147 19.83 10.43 6.67
N SER A 148 19.31 9.39 7.33
CA SER A 148 19.69 8.97 8.67
C SER A 148 19.94 7.47 8.62
N THR A 149 21.11 7.06 9.08
CA THR A 149 21.53 5.66 9.17
C THR A 149 21.49 5.13 10.60
N VAL A 150 20.95 5.94 11.52
CA VAL A 150 20.62 5.56 12.90
C VAL A 150 19.32 4.76 12.96
N ILE A 151 19.36 3.58 13.58
CA ILE A 151 18.19 2.84 14.05
C ILE A 151 17.92 3.23 15.50
N THR A 152 16.64 3.51 15.82
CA THR A 152 16.19 3.72 17.19
C THR A 152 15.41 2.49 17.67
N PHE A 153 15.87 1.87 18.75
CA PHE A 153 15.21 0.72 19.38
C PHE A 153 14.18 1.16 20.43
N PRO A 154 13.18 0.32 20.73
CA PRO A 154 12.33 0.51 21.91
C PRO A 154 13.19 0.71 23.16
N GLY A 155 12.89 1.75 23.95
CA GLY A 155 13.70 2.16 25.10
C GLY A 155 14.77 3.21 24.79
N GLY A 156 14.89 3.67 23.54
CA GLY A 156 15.69 4.84 23.16
C GLY A 156 17.15 4.54 22.80
N ALA A 157 17.57 3.27 22.83
CA ALA A 157 18.90 2.89 22.34
C ALA A 157 19.03 3.21 20.84
N GLN A 158 20.13 3.82 20.45
CA GLN A 158 20.42 4.22 19.08
C GLN A 158 21.62 3.44 18.56
N TRP A 159 21.53 2.96 17.32
CA TRP A 159 22.63 2.29 16.63
C TRP A 159 22.85 2.89 15.25
N GLU A 160 24.03 3.47 15.06
CA GLU A 160 24.51 4.00 13.78
C GLU A 160 25.07 2.86 12.90
N MET A 161 24.41 2.57 11.78
CA MET A 161 24.81 1.49 10.87
C MET A 161 25.68 1.95 9.69
N GLY A 162 25.77 3.27 9.44
CA GLY A 162 26.43 3.81 8.27
C GLY A 162 25.95 3.17 6.96
N LEU A 163 26.90 2.79 6.09
CA LEU A 163 26.58 2.22 4.76
C LEU A 163 25.81 0.89 4.82
N PHE A 164 25.91 0.12 5.90
CA PHE A 164 25.16 -1.13 6.05
C PHE A 164 23.65 -0.92 6.23
N TYR A 165 23.22 0.31 6.55
CA TYR A 165 21.80 0.67 6.65
C TYR A 165 21.03 0.37 5.36
N TYR A 166 21.57 0.77 4.20
CA TYR A 166 20.87 0.67 2.92
C TYR A 166 20.58 -0.77 2.48
N PRO A 167 21.54 -1.72 2.47
CA PRO A 167 21.23 -3.10 2.11
C PRO A 167 20.31 -3.77 3.13
N VAL A 168 20.47 -3.51 4.44
CA VAL A 168 19.62 -4.10 5.48
C VAL A 168 18.18 -3.60 5.37
N MET A 169 17.98 -2.28 5.29
CA MET A 169 16.65 -1.69 5.15
C MET A 169 16.04 -1.99 3.78
N GLY A 170 16.83 -2.03 2.72
CA GLY A 170 16.36 -2.40 1.40
C GLY A 170 15.85 -3.84 1.34
N LEU A 171 16.58 -4.78 1.95
CA LEU A 171 16.10 -6.16 2.11
C LEU A 171 14.87 -6.25 3.02
N GLY A 172 14.79 -5.42 4.06
CA GLY A 172 13.62 -5.30 4.93
C GLY A 172 12.37 -4.85 4.16
N ILE A 173 12.46 -3.78 3.38
CA ILE A 173 11.37 -3.29 2.53
C ILE A 173 10.97 -4.37 1.52
N LEU A 174 11.94 -4.97 0.84
CA LEU A 174 11.68 -6.05 -0.12
C LEU A 174 10.95 -7.23 0.54
N TYR A 175 11.38 -7.63 1.74
CA TYR A 175 10.75 -8.69 2.50
C TYR A 175 9.31 -8.34 2.88
N ILE A 176 9.07 -7.18 3.47
CA ILE A 176 7.74 -6.77 3.93
C ILE A 176 6.76 -6.64 2.77
N VAL A 177 7.17 -6.04 1.65
CA VAL A 177 6.30 -5.92 0.46
C VAL A 177 5.84 -7.29 -0.04
N ASN A 178 6.77 -8.26 -0.11
CA ASN A 178 6.44 -9.62 -0.54
C ASN A 178 5.66 -10.39 0.55
N ALA A 179 5.89 -10.14 1.83
CA ALA A 179 5.13 -10.74 2.93
C ALA A 179 3.67 -10.27 2.93
N VAL A 180 3.41 -8.98 2.70
CA VAL A 180 2.04 -8.44 2.57
C VAL A 180 1.35 -9.02 1.34
N ASN A 181 2.07 -9.18 0.21
CA ASN A 181 1.58 -9.86 -0.98
C ASN A 181 1.17 -11.33 -0.70
N LEU A 182 1.97 -12.08 0.06
CA LEU A 182 1.65 -13.45 0.46
C LEU A 182 0.44 -13.54 1.39
N THR A 183 0.14 -12.48 2.15
CA THR A 183 -1.01 -12.41 3.06
C THR A 183 -2.34 -12.28 2.29
N ASP A 184 -2.33 -11.83 1.03
CA ASP A 184 -3.51 -11.72 0.15
C ASP A 184 -3.95 -13.06 -0.45
N GLY A 185 -3.96 -14.12 0.36
CA GLY A 185 -4.39 -15.47 -0.05
C GLY A 185 -5.86 -15.80 0.25
N ILE A 186 -6.44 -15.08 1.21
CA ILE A 186 -7.76 -15.34 1.81
C ILE A 186 -8.60 -14.05 1.79
N ASP A 187 -9.88 -14.17 1.43
CA ASP A 187 -10.90 -13.10 1.44
C ASP A 187 -10.82 -12.27 2.73
N GLY A 188 -10.55 -10.97 2.60
CA GLY A 188 -10.51 -10.02 3.72
C GLY A 188 -9.29 -10.09 4.62
N LEU A 189 -8.39 -11.08 4.49
CA LEU A 189 -7.27 -11.26 5.42
C LEU A 189 -6.27 -10.11 5.37
N CYS A 190 -5.68 -9.84 4.20
CA CYS A 190 -4.68 -8.79 4.06
C CYS A 190 -5.25 -7.40 4.41
N SER A 191 -6.49 -7.10 3.98
CA SER A 191 -7.14 -5.84 4.34
C SER A 191 -7.41 -5.70 5.84
N SER A 192 -7.95 -6.73 6.50
CA SER A 192 -8.26 -6.66 7.94
C SER A 192 -7.00 -6.53 8.80
N VAL A 193 -5.94 -7.30 8.51
CA VAL A 193 -4.65 -7.19 9.21
C VAL A 193 -4.04 -5.80 9.00
N THR A 194 -4.07 -5.27 7.77
CA THR A 194 -3.51 -3.96 7.46
C THR A 194 -4.31 -2.82 8.08
N VAL A 195 -5.63 -2.96 8.25
CA VAL A 195 -6.46 -1.98 8.99
C VAL A 195 -6.01 -1.89 10.46
N ILE A 196 -5.78 -3.03 11.12
CA ILE A 196 -5.31 -3.05 12.52
C ILE A 196 -3.92 -2.41 12.62
N TYR A 197 -3.01 -2.76 11.71
CA TYR A 197 -1.69 -2.13 11.62
C TYR A 197 -1.79 -0.61 11.44
N ALA A 198 -2.57 -0.15 10.45
CA ALA A 198 -2.71 1.26 10.13
C ALA A 198 -3.34 2.05 11.29
N ALA A 199 -4.32 1.47 12.00
CA ALA A 199 -4.91 2.10 13.18
C ALA A 199 -3.88 2.27 14.32
N ALA A 200 -3.10 1.22 14.62
CA ALA A 200 -2.04 1.30 15.63
C ALA A 200 -0.94 2.29 15.24
N PHE A 201 -0.49 2.25 13.98
CA PHE A 201 0.53 3.13 13.46
C PHE A 201 0.06 4.59 13.47
N ALA A 202 -1.20 4.87 13.12
CA ALA A 202 -1.78 6.21 13.18
C ALA A 202 -1.77 6.80 14.60
N VAL A 203 -2.03 5.99 15.63
CA VAL A 203 -1.96 6.43 17.03
C VAL A 203 -0.51 6.76 17.39
N ILE A 204 0.43 5.86 17.07
CA ILE A 204 1.85 6.05 17.38
C ILE A 204 2.40 7.30 16.67
N SER A 205 2.24 7.39 15.34
CA SER A 205 2.71 8.54 14.56
C SER A 205 2.05 9.84 15.00
N GLY A 206 0.79 9.79 15.43
CA GLY A 206 0.06 10.93 15.98
C GLY A 206 0.64 11.43 17.30
N ILE A 207 1.05 10.53 18.20
CA ILE A 207 1.75 10.87 19.45
C ILE A 207 3.09 11.56 19.17
N PHE A 208 3.83 11.08 18.16
CA PHE A 208 5.10 11.68 17.74
C PHE A 208 4.94 12.96 16.90
N GLY A 209 3.71 13.35 16.55
CA GLY A 209 3.44 14.55 15.74
C GLY A 209 3.81 14.41 14.27
N PHE A 210 3.95 13.19 13.75
CA PHE A 210 4.26 12.93 12.33
C PHE A 210 3.00 13.01 11.49
N PHE A 211 2.68 14.21 11.01
CA PHE A 211 1.41 14.49 10.33
C PHE A 211 1.24 13.66 9.05
N GLY A 212 2.22 13.63 8.16
CA GLY A 212 2.14 12.89 6.89
C GLY A 212 1.96 11.39 7.12
N HIS A 213 2.73 10.80 8.04
CA HIS A 213 2.59 9.38 8.41
C HIS A 213 1.19 9.08 8.99
N THR A 214 0.71 9.96 9.88
CA THR A 214 -0.61 9.83 10.50
C THR A 214 -1.71 9.92 9.44
N LEU A 215 -1.61 10.89 8.52
CA LEU A 215 -2.55 11.07 7.41
C LEU A 215 -2.60 9.82 6.52
N LEU A 216 -1.44 9.30 6.11
CA LEU A 216 -1.34 8.10 5.28
C LEU A 216 -1.99 6.89 5.98
N ALA A 217 -1.72 6.70 7.28
CA ALA A 217 -2.26 5.62 8.06
C ALA A 217 -3.80 5.70 8.20
N PHE A 218 -4.34 6.87 8.54
CA PHE A 218 -5.80 7.08 8.62
C PHE A 218 -6.47 6.88 7.25
N SER A 219 -5.94 7.46 6.18
CA SER A 219 -6.48 7.29 4.83
C SER A 219 -6.46 5.82 4.40
N THR A 220 -5.38 5.09 4.70
CA THR A 220 -5.27 3.66 4.38
C THR A 220 -6.28 2.84 5.17
N ALA A 221 -6.41 3.06 6.48
CA ALA A 221 -7.40 2.36 7.30
C ALA A 221 -8.84 2.60 6.79
N GLY A 222 -9.18 3.85 6.48
CA GLY A 222 -10.48 4.21 5.93
C GLY A 222 -10.75 3.55 4.58
N ALA A 223 -9.80 3.65 3.64
CA ALA A 223 -9.92 3.05 2.32
C ALA A 223 -10.09 1.53 2.40
N LEU A 224 -9.30 0.85 3.24
CA LEU A 224 -9.39 -0.59 3.42
C LEU A 224 -10.70 -1.04 4.06
N LEU A 225 -11.25 -0.29 5.02
CA LEU A 225 -12.59 -0.55 5.55
C LEU A 225 -13.66 -0.43 4.45
N GLY A 226 -13.53 0.54 3.54
CA GLY A 226 -14.42 0.68 2.39
C GLY A 226 -14.27 -0.47 1.38
N PHE A 227 -13.02 -0.94 1.16
CA PHE A 227 -12.73 -2.09 0.31
C PHE A 227 -13.22 -3.41 0.91
N LEU A 228 -13.13 -3.57 2.23
CA LEU A 228 -13.58 -4.75 2.97
C LEU A 228 -15.06 -5.05 2.71
N ILE A 229 -15.92 -4.05 2.49
CA ILE A 229 -17.33 -4.27 2.12
C ILE A 229 -17.47 -5.11 0.84
N TRP A 230 -16.50 -5.03 -0.07
CA TRP A 230 -16.46 -5.76 -1.33
C TRP A 230 -15.60 -7.03 -1.26
N ASN A 231 -14.67 -7.11 -0.30
CA ASN A 231 -13.69 -8.19 -0.19
C ASN A 231 -13.97 -9.16 0.97
N PHE A 232 -14.89 -8.85 1.89
CA PHE A 232 -15.27 -9.73 2.99
C PHE A 232 -15.89 -11.04 2.46
N PRO A 233 -15.62 -12.21 3.08
CA PRO A 233 -16.13 -13.48 2.59
C PRO A 233 -17.66 -13.50 2.47
N PRO A 234 -18.25 -13.93 1.32
CA PRO A 234 -17.59 -14.26 0.06
C PRO A 234 -17.16 -13.03 -0.75
N ALA A 235 -15.89 -12.97 -1.17
CA ALA A 235 -15.34 -11.80 -1.86
C ALA A 235 -15.95 -11.57 -3.26
N LYS A 236 -16.34 -10.31 -3.53
CA LYS A 236 -16.81 -9.83 -4.85
C LYS A 236 -15.68 -9.32 -5.74
N VAL A 237 -14.52 -9.01 -5.16
CA VAL A 237 -13.30 -8.60 -5.86
C VAL A 237 -12.07 -8.92 -5.02
N PHE A 238 -10.98 -9.35 -5.65
CA PHE A 238 -9.67 -9.52 -5.05
C PHE A 238 -8.82 -8.27 -5.25
N MET A 239 -8.00 -7.89 -4.26
CA MET A 239 -7.14 -6.71 -4.40
C MET A 239 -6.06 -6.93 -5.46
N GLY A 240 -5.54 -8.17 -5.55
CA GLY A 240 -4.50 -8.57 -6.48
C GLY A 240 -3.11 -8.11 -6.03
N ASP A 241 -2.10 -8.43 -6.83
CA ASP A 241 -0.75 -7.89 -6.65
C ASP A 241 -0.77 -6.37 -6.66
N THR A 242 -1.67 -5.76 -7.45
CA THR A 242 -1.93 -4.31 -7.48
C THR A 242 -2.11 -3.74 -6.08
N GLY A 243 -3.04 -4.30 -5.31
CA GLY A 243 -3.37 -3.80 -3.99
C GLY A 243 -2.36 -4.21 -2.93
N SER A 244 -1.96 -5.47 -2.93
CA SER A 244 -1.12 -6.02 -1.86
C SER A 244 0.32 -5.49 -1.89
N MET A 245 0.89 -5.24 -3.08
CA MET A 245 2.22 -4.60 -3.19
C MET A 245 2.17 -3.12 -2.76
N PHE A 246 1.08 -2.40 -3.09
CA PHE A 246 0.87 -1.04 -2.58
C PHE A 246 0.81 -1.02 -1.05
N LEU A 247 0.01 -1.90 -0.44
CA LEU A 247 -0.08 -1.98 1.03
C LEU A 247 1.26 -2.37 1.65
N GLY A 248 2.01 -3.26 1.02
CA GLY A 248 3.38 -3.56 1.40
C GLY A 248 4.26 -2.31 1.48
N GLY A 249 4.17 -1.44 0.46
CA GLY A 249 4.87 -0.16 0.45
C GLY A 249 4.37 0.86 1.48
N VAL A 250 3.07 0.86 1.81
CA VAL A 250 2.51 1.70 2.89
C VAL A 250 2.95 1.24 4.28
N VAL A 251 3.13 -0.07 4.46
CA VAL A 251 3.58 -0.66 5.74
C VAL A 251 5.05 -0.37 6.00
N CYS A 252 5.87 -0.22 4.95
CA CYS A 252 7.31 0.09 5.02
C CYS A 252 7.55 1.57 5.32
#